data_AF-A0A8T0DAC7-F1
#
_entry.id   AF-A0A8T0DAC7-F1
#
_cell.length_a   1.000
_cell.length_b   1.000
_cell.length_c   1.000
_cell.angle_alpha   90.00
_cell.angle_beta   90.00
_cell.angle_gamma   90.00
#
_symmetry.space_group_name_H-M   'P 1'
#
loop_
_entity.id
_entity.type
_entity.pdbx_description
1 polymer ?
#
loop_
_entity_poly.entity_id
_entity_poly.type
_entity_poly.pdbx_seq_one_letter_code
_entity_poly.pdbx_strand_id
1 'polypeptide(L)'
;MSVCEKNVLQSGCKIPCEHDRVTVTVTMHIDDELKCDQQAITFDLGHAEDFGVIKVIDDLTETLELGGQSVLQTSSTSVLSPIEREHLQLLDSDDHKIHLNVRLQDIQKLKKFWELSESEKLLLAQVMKRRGNKLVKSKLYSRAFRTYKLAISYLKGSVSAQKPIQPLCDEDASLVSIQPSPEACQLLVLCLANAALCLLRLATPANQMSLPDKQKTSDLKQAPDSVRNLLLSCIKYCRKATELDPSYAKSWFRLAQAHAELGDFAEAVQMGEQCLKYARTTDTSETTTSVTELTALLSKWRMADARANQSERATVRKAIIQRYQGAENWTDDEEDELEKFPISVWSNSLAANMMSLHEELEAFGEKMPEFRSSRSGRAISTLETVEDETSDEQQPE
;
A
#
# COMPACT_ATOMS: atom_id res chain seq x y z
N MET A 1 7.02 16.87 36.87
CA MET A 1 5.83 16.03 36.63
C MET A 1 4.81 16.89 35.89
N SER A 2 4.32 16.45 34.72
CA SER A 2 3.24 17.14 34.01
C SER A 2 1.91 16.57 34.48
N VAL A 3 1.05 17.42 35.04
CA VAL A 3 -0.30 17.04 35.47
C VAL A 3 -1.27 17.60 34.43
N CYS A 4 -2.03 16.74 33.78
CA CYS A 4 -3.10 17.13 32.86
C CYS A 4 -4.43 16.78 33.54
N GLU A 5 -5.16 17.80 33.96
CA GLU A 5 -6.50 17.65 34.52
C GLU A 5 -7.53 18.00 33.46
N LYS A 6 -8.31 16.99 33.05
CA LYS A 6 -9.39 17.16 32.08
C LYS A 6 -10.71 17.30 32.83
N ASN A 7 -11.30 18.48 32.77
CA ASN A 7 -12.60 18.77 33.36
C ASN A 7 -13.69 18.73 32.28
N VAL A 8 -14.45 17.64 32.26
CA VAL A 8 -15.59 17.48 31.36
C VAL A 8 -16.77 18.24 31.97
N LEU A 9 -17.06 19.43 31.44
CA LEU A 9 -18.13 20.31 31.96
C LEU A 9 -19.54 19.77 31.61
N GLN A 10 -19.69 19.03 30.52
CA GLN A 10 -20.93 18.34 30.13
C GLN A 10 -20.59 17.03 29.40
N SER A 11 -21.07 15.89 29.91
CA SER A 11 -20.85 14.58 29.31
C SER A 11 -21.84 14.32 28.17
N GLY A 12 -21.36 14.09 26.95
CA GLY A 12 -22.18 13.69 25.80
C GLY A 12 -22.00 14.52 24.53
N CYS A 13 -20.93 15.32 24.44
CA CYS A 13 -20.72 16.25 23.35
C CYS A 13 -19.85 15.68 22.21
N LYS A 14 -20.00 16.23 20.99
CA LYS A 14 -19.24 15.80 19.79
C LYS A 14 -17.73 15.97 20.02
N ILE A 15 -16.95 14.93 19.71
CA ILE A 15 -15.48 14.99 19.66
C ILE A 15 -15.07 15.48 18.25
N PRO A 16 -14.08 16.39 18.13
CA PRO A 16 -13.59 16.83 16.84
C PRO A 16 -12.79 15.71 16.14
N CYS A 17 -12.92 15.59 14.83
CA CYS A 17 -12.10 14.68 14.04
C CYS A 17 -10.86 15.39 13.48
N GLU A 18 -9.81 14.64 13.16
CA GLU A 18 -8.64 15.16 12.43
C GLU A 18 -9.11 15.88 11.15
N HIS A 19 -8.60 17.10 10.92
CA HIS A 19 -9.00 18.07 9.88
C HIS A 19 -10.28 18.88 10.09
N ASP A 20 -11.05 18.67 11.17
CA ASP A 20 -12.17 19.56 11.50
C ASP A 20 -11.63 20.94 11.90
N ARG A 21 -12.39 21.99 11.57
CA ARG A 21 -12.07 23.36 11.96
C ARG A 21 -12.61 23.57 13.37
N VAL A 22 -11.73 23.87 14.32
CA VAL A 22 -12.08 24.04 15.74
C VAL A 22 -11.85 25.47 16.19
N THR A 23 -12.73 25.96 17.06
CA THR A 23 -12.59 27.24 17.75
C THR A 23 -12.37 26.96 19.23
N VAL A 24 -11.23 27.41 19.75
CA VAL A 24 -10.85 27.18 21.15
C VAL A 24 -10.54 28.51 21.83
N THR A 25 -10.90 28.63 23.09
CA THR A 25 -10.40 29.69 23.97
C THR A 25 -9.24 29.17 24.79
N VAL A 26 -8.13 29.90 24.73
CA VAL A 26 -6.89 29.55 25.41
C VAL A 26 -6.56 30.63 26.43
N THR A 27 -6.22 30.20 27.65
CA THR A 27 -5.50 31.02 28.62
C THR A 27 -4.15 30.35 28.91
N MET A 28 -3.08 31.13 28.84
CA MET A 28 -1.72 30.64 29.05
C MET A 28 -0.96 31.55 30.02
N HIS A 29 -0.48 30.94 31.10
CA HIS A 29 0.41 31.57 32.06
C HIS A 29 1.76 30.86 32.05
N ILE A 30 2.84 31.64 32.07
CA ILE A 30 4.22 31.17 32.20
C ILE A 30 4.80 31.87 33.42
N ASP A 31 5.22 31.14 34.43
CA ASP A 31 5.77 31.69 35.69
C ASP A 31 4.90 32.81 36.29
N ASP A 32 3.59 32.57 36.33
CA ASP A 32 2.56 33.52 36.77
C ASP A 32 2.41 34.78 35.88
N GLU A 33 3.23 34.97 34.84
CA GLU A 33 2.97 35.95 33.78
C GLU A 33 1.91 35.44 32.80
N LEU A 34 0.84 36.21 32.65
CA LEU A 34 -0.18 35.95 31.64
C LEU A 34 0.34 36.34 30.25
N LYS A 35 0.57 35.33 29.39
CA LYS A 35 0.95 35.55 27.99
C LYS A 35 -0.27 35.61 27.07
N CYS A 36 -1.35 34.90 27.43
CA CYS A 36 -2.57 34.84 26.63
C CYS A 36 -3.78 34.80 27.57
N ASP A 37 -4.69 35.77 27.44
CA ASP A 37 -5.96 35.79 28.18
C ASP A 37 -7.15 35.54 27.26
N GLN A 38 -7.87 34.46 27.51
CA GLN A 38 -9.11 34.05 26.86
C GLN A 38 -9.16 34.29 25.35
N GLN A 39 -8.04 34.07 24.66
CA GLN A 39 -7.97 34.33 23.23
C GLN A 39 -8.70 33.22 22.48
N ALA A 40 -9.68 33.61 21.67
CA ALA A 40 -10.36 32.70 20.76
C ALA A 40 -9.49 32.48 19.51
N ILE A 41 -9.03 31.25 19.32
CA ILE A 41 -8.17 30.84 18.21
C ILE A 41 -8.94 29.83 17.36
N THR A 42 -8.90 30.01 16.04
CA THR A 42 -9.50 29.09 15.08
C THR A 42 -8.42 28.41 14.25
N PHE A 43 -8.41 27.08 14.22
CA PHE A 43 -7.44 26.31 13.46
C PHE A 43 -8.02 24.97 12.99
N ASP A 44 -7.33 24.31 12.08
CA ASP A 44 -7.70 22.95 11.64
C ASP A 44 -6.99 21.92 12.50
N LEU A 45 -7.75 21.03 13.13
CA LEU A 45 -7.22 20.00 14.02
C LEU A 45 -6.20 19.12 13.27
N GLY A 46 -5.05 18.92 13.88
CA GLY A 46 -3.91 18.20 13.32
C GLY A 46 -2.98 19.04 12.45
N HIS A 47 -3.28 20.33 12.23
CA HIS A 47 -2.48 21.28 11.44
C HIS A 47 -2.33 22.62 12.17
N ALA A 48 -2.34 22.61 13.51
CA ALA A 48 -2.21 23.80 14.36
C ALA A 48 -1.01 24.69 13.97
N GLU A 49 0.13 24.09 13.60
CA GLU A 49 1.32 24.80 13.14
C GLU A 49 1.07 25.74 11.94
N ASP A 50 0.15 25.39 11.03
CA ASP A 50 -0.16 26.21 9.84
C ASP A 50 -0.83 27.54 10.23
N PHE A 51 -1.41 27.59 11.43
CA PHE A 51 -2.09 28.76 12.00
C PHE A 51 -1.24 29.45 13.09
N GLY A 52 0.01 29.01 13.30
CA GLY A 52 0.86 29.52 14.37
C GLY A 52 0.44 29.07 15.77
N VAL A 53 -0.34 27.99 15.86
CA VAL A 53 -0.83 27.45 17.14
C VAL A 53 0.14 26.38 17.65
N ILE A 54 0.40 26.41 18.96
CA ILE A 54 1.30 25.48 19.66
C ILE A 54 0.75 24.05 19.57
N LYS A 55 1.61 23.06 19.28
CA LYS A 55 1.20 21.64 19.12
C LYS A 55 0.44 21.07 20.30
N VAL A 56 0.83 21.47 21.50
CA VAL A 56 0.23 21.04 22.75
C VAL A 56 -1.26 21.36 22.79
N ILE A 57 -1.66 22.52 22.22
CA ILE A 57 -3.06 22.90 22.12
C ILE A 57 -3.79 21.93 21.18
N ASP A 58 -3.19 21.57 20.05
CA ASP A 58 -3.73 20.57 19.09
C ASP A 58 -3.98 19.22 19.79
N ASP A 59 -2.95 18.69 20.47
CA ASP A 59 -3.01 17.39 21.15
C ASP A 59 -4.05 17.37 22.30
N LEU A 60 -4.16 18.46 23.07
CA LEU A 60 -5.20 18.59 24.10
C LEU A 60 -6.59 18.63 23.46
N THR A 61 -6.76 19.35 22.35
CA THR A 61 -8.05 19.52 21.69
C THR A 61 -8.58 18.26 21.02
N GLU A 62 -7.70 17.36 20.57
CA GLU A 62 -8.10 16.05 20.02
C GLU A 62 -8.86 15.21 21.06
N THR A 63 -8.53 15.39 22.34
CA THR A 63 -9.19 14.64 23.42
C THR A 63 -10.43 15.34 23.98
N LEU A 64 -10.70 16.60 23.62
CA LEU A 64 -11.78 17.40 24.22
C LEU A 64 -13.15 17.13 23.58
N GLU A 65 -14.19 17.14 24.40
CA GLU A 65 -15.58 17.22 23.95
C GLU A 65 -15.98 18.69 23.74
N LEU A 66 -16.93 18.96 22.84
CA LEU A 66 -17.48 20.30 22.65
C LEU A 66 -17.92 20.92 23.99
N GLY A 67 -17.46 22.13 24.30
CA GLY A 67 -17.72 22.81 25.57
C GLY A 67 -16.82 22.38 26.74
N GLY A 68 -16.05 21.30 26.57
CA GLY A 68 -15.11 20.78 27.56
C GLY A 68 -13.88 21.66 27.76
N GLN A 69 -13.24 21.51 28.92
CA GLN A 69 -12.07 22.28 29.32
C GLN A 69 -10.95 21.33 29.76
N SER A 70 -9.72 21.59 29.30
CA SER A 70 -8.53 20.86 29.71
C SER A 70 -7.52 21.84 30.29
N VAL A 71 -6.99 21.50 31.46
CA VAL A 71 -5.95 22.27 32.14
C VAL A 71 -4.69 21.42 32.17
N LEU A 72 -3.63 21.94 31.57
CA LEU A 72 -2.30 21.35 31.57
C LEU A 72 -1.39 22.20 32.45
N GLN A 73 -0.79 21.57 33.46
CA GLN A 73 0.24 22.16 34.30
C GLN A 73 1.53 21.37 34.13
N THR A 74 2.58 22.03 33.63
CA THR A 74 3.91 21.42 33.48
C THR A 74 4.98 22.37 33.96
N SER A 75 5.99 21.83 34.66
CA SER A 75 7.19 22.56 35.06
C SER A 75 8.35 22.32 34.08
N SER A 76 8.10 21.63 32.97
CA SER A 76 9.10 21.34 31.95
C SER A 76 8.71 21.95 30.61
N THR A 77 9.69 22.59 29.97
CA THR A 77 9.61 23.16 28.63
C THR A 77 9.69 22.10 27.53
N SER A 78 9.92 20.82 27.87
CA SER A 78 10.00 19.71 26.91
C SER A 78 8.70 19.47 26.13
N VAL A 79 7.59 19.98 26.64
CA VAL A 79 6.26 19.87 26.02
C VAL A 79 6.15 20.81 24.80
N LEU A 80 6.99 21.83 24.71
CA LEU A 80 7.04 22.79 23.61
C LEU A 80 8.09 22.41 22.56
N SER A 81 7.74 22.62 21.29
CA SER A 81 8.67 22.56 20.16
C SER A 81 9.83 23.55 20.35
N PRO A 82 11.05 23.26 19.86
CA PRO A 82 12.17 24.21 19.93
C PRO A 82 11.82 25.59 19.36
N ILE A 83 11.03 25.61 18.28
CA ILE A 83 10.54 26.84 17.64
C ILE A 83 9.59 27.60 18.56
N GLU A 84 8.72 26.89 19.29
CA GLU A 84 7.77 27.50 20.21
C GLU A 84 8.49 28.08 21.44
N ARG A 85 9.54 27.40 21.93
CA ARG A 85 10.40 27.91 23.01
C ARG A 85 11.10 29.20 22.64
N GLU A 86 11.65 29.28 21.43
CA GLU A 86 12.28 30.49 20.92
C GLU A 86 11.28 31.65 20.78
N HIS A 87 10.09 31.40 20.21
CA HIS A 87 9.04 32.41 20.09
C HIS A 87 8.52 32.91 21.45
N LEU A 88 8.51 32.05 22.46
CA LEU A 88 8.10 32.38 23.82
C LEU A 88 9.23 32.93 24.69
N GLN A 89 10.45 33.07 24.14
CA GLN A 89 11.66 33.55 24.82
C GLN A 89 12.02 32.72 26.08
N LEU A 90 11.70 31.43 26.08
CA LEU A 90 12.01 30.53 27.18
C LEU A 90 13.47 30.06 27.04
N LEU A 91 14.32 30.42 28.01
CA LEU A 91 15.71 29.98 28.04
C LEU A 91 15.77 28.55 28.61
N ASP A 92 16.57 27.68 27.99
CA ASP A 92 16.69 26.25 28.35
C ASP A 92 17.26 25.99 29.77
N SER A 93 17.54 27.03 30.55
CA SER A 93 18.22 26.94 31.85
C SER A 93 17.27 27.01 33.06
N ASP A 94 16.00 27.40 32.90
CA ASP A 94 15.08 27.62 34.01
C ASP A 94 13.85 26.67 33.95
N ASP A 95 13.50 26.08 35.09
CA ASP A 95 12.27 25.28 35.26
C ASP A 95 11.05 26.22 35.25
N HIS A 96 10.57 26.56 34.04
CA HIS A 96 9.39 27.40 33.85
C HIS A 96 8.09 26.63 34.14
N LYS A 97 7.22 27.19 34.98
CA LYS A 97 5.87 26.68 35.23
C LYS A 97 4.91 27.19 34.17
N ILE A 98 4.46 26.28 33.31
CA ILE A 98 3.49 26.55 32.26
C ILE A 98 2.12 26.04 32.72
N HIS A 99 1.17 26.96 32.85
CA HIS A 99 -0.25 26.66 33.07
C HIS A 99 -1.02 27.03 31.81
N LEU A 100 -1.53 26.01 31.11
CA LEU A 100 -2.30 26.16 29.90
C LEU A 100 -3.72 25.66 30.15
N ASN A 101 -4.71 26.47 29.84
CA ASN A 101 -6.11 26.10 29.94
C ASN A 101 -6.78 26.31 28.59
N VAL A 102 -7.31 25.22 28.03
CA VAL A 102 -7.91 25.17 26.70
C VAL A 102 -9.36 24.75 26.84
N ARG A 103 -10.26 25.56 26.28
CA ARG A 103 -11.70 25.26 26.23
C ARG A 103 -12.18 25.22 24.79
N LEU A 104 -12.82 24.12 24.41
CA LEU A 104 -13.37 23.93 23.06
C LEU A 104 -14.74 24.62 22.95
N GLN A 105 -14.87 25.62 22.08
CA GLN A 105 -16.11 26.39 21.93
C GLN A 105 -16.97 25.90 20.77
N ASP A 106 -16.38 25.67 19.61
CA ASP A 106 -17.09 25.30 18.38
C ASP A 106 -16.31 24.27 17.57
N ILE A 107 -17.04 23.41 16.85
CA ILE A 107 -16.51 22.39 15.96
C ILE A 107 -17.25 22.47 14.62
N GLN A 108 -16.55 22.93 13.61
CA GLN A 108 -17.00 22.95 12.22
C GLN A 108 -16.48 21.71 11.51
N LYS A 109 -17.38 20.73 11.31
CA LYS A 109 -17.05 19.49 10.64
C LYS A 109 -16.67 19.74 9.19
N LEU A 110 -15.68 18.99 8.72
CA LEU A 110 -15.27 19.05 7.33
C LEU A 110 -16.42 18.61 6.41
N LYS A 111 -16.70 19.43 5.39
CA LYS A 111 -17.73 19.13 4.38
C LYS A 111 -17.41 17.81 3.68
N LYS A 112 -18.46 17.01 3.45
CA LYS A 112 -18.34 15.73 2.73
C LYS A 112 -18.17 15.98 1.23
N PHE A 113 -17.65 15.00 0.50
CA PHE A 113 -17.32 15.21 -0.93
C PHE A 113 -18.53 15.58 -1.79
N TRP A 114 -19.75 15.20 -1.43
CA TRP A 114 -20.97 15.57 -2.16
C TRP A 114 -21.52 16.96 -1.80
N GLU A 115 -21.03 17.58 -0.72
CA GLU A 115 -21.44 18.92 -0.28
C GLU A 115 -20.56 20.02 -0.91
N LEU A 116 -19.56 19.61 -1.70
CA LEU A 116 -18.57 20.49 -2.33
C LEU A 116 -18.80 20.58 -3.83
N SER A 117 -18.59 21.77 -4.37
CA SER A 117 -18.47 22.00 -5.81
C SER A 117 -17.18 21.39 -6.38
N GLU A 118 -17.11 21.16 -7.69
CA GLU A 118 -15.92 20.56 -8.32
C GLU A 118 -14.64 21.38 -8.08
N SER A 119 -14.71 22.72 -8.16
CA SER A 119 -13.58 23.59 -7.88
C SER A 119 -13.13 23.52 -6.42
N GLU A 120 -14.07 23.45 -5.47
CA GLU A 120 -13.75 23.28 -4.05
C GLU A 120 -13.12 21.91 -3.76
N LYS A 121 -13.59 20.82 -4.39
CA LYS A 121 -12.97 19.50 -4.25
C LYS A 121 -11.52 19.50 -4.69
N LEU A 122 -11.22 20.12 -5.83
CA LEU A 122 -9.85 20.22 -6.36
C LEU A 122 -8.96 21.06 -5.45
N LEU A 123 -9.45 22.22 -4.99
CA LEU A 123 -8.71 23.09 -4.07
C LEU A 123 -8.41 22.36 -2.75
N LEU A 124 -9.41 21.70 -2.16
CA LEU A 124 -9.26 20.97 -0.91
C LEU A 124 -8.27 19.79 -1.07
N ALA A 125 -8.35 19.06 -2.18
CA ALA A 125 -7.38 18.01 -2.49
C ALA A 125 -5.95 18.55 -2.63
N GLN A 126 -5.75 19.72 -3.23
CA GLN A 126 -4.44 20.38 -3.30
C GLN A 126 -3.93 20.79 -1.92
N VAL A 127 -4.78 21.35 -1.06
CA VAL A 127 -4.44 21.70 0.32
C VAL A 127 -4.01 20.45 1.09
N MET A 128 -4.79 19.37 1.01
CA MET A 128 -4.47 18.10 1.67
C MET A 128 -3.16 17.49 1.14
N LYS A 129 -2.86 17.60 -0.16
CA LYS A 129 -1.56 17.18 -0.72
C LYS A 129 -0.40 17.95 -0.09
N ARG A 130 -0.52 19.28 0.05
CA ARG A 130 0.54 20.13 0.65
C ARG A 130 0.76 19.77 2.12
N ARG A 131 -0.33 19.60 2.89
CA ARG A 131 -0.30 19.13 4.28
C ARG A 131 0.36 17.76 4.42
N GLY A 132 -0.03 16.79 3.59
CA GLY A 132 0.59 15.47 3.55
C GLY A 132 2.10 15.54 3.28
N ASN A 133 2.53 16.38 2.33
CA ASN A 133 3.95 16.56 2.03
C ASN A 133 4.73 17.12 3.23
N LYS A 134 4.14 18.05 4.00
CA LYS A 134 4.72 18.57 5.24
C LYS A 134 4.89 17.45 6.28
N LEU A 135 3.86 16.65 6.50
CA LEU A 135 3.90 15.52 7.44
C LEU A 135 4.91 14.44 7.05
N VAL A 136 5.08 14.17 5.74
CA VAL A 136 6.10 13.25 5.24
C VAL A 136 7.52 13.75 5.56
N LYS A 137 7.78 15.06 5.44
CA LYS A 137 9.07 15.65 5.84
C LYS A 137 9.33 15.48 7.34
N SER A 138 8.28 15.61 8.15
CA SER A 138 8.31 15.37 9.60
C SER A 138 8.30 13.89 9.99
N LYS A 139 8.37 12.95 9.04
CA LYS A 139 8.35 11.49 9.24
C LYS A 139 7.10 10.94 9.92
N LEU A 140 6.00 11.70 9.95
CA LEU A 140 4.71 11.29 10.51
C LEU A 140 3.87 10.57 9.44
N TYR A 141 4.33 9.40 8.99
CA TYR A 141 3.75 8.69 7.84
C TYR A 141 2.28 8.25 8.04
N SER A 142 1.88 7.89 9.26
CA SER A 142 0.48 7.49 9.54
C SER A 142 -0.49 8.64 9.36
N ARG A 143 -0.15 9.83 9.89
CA ARG A 143 -0.96 11.05 9.71
C ARG A 143 -0.95 11.48 8.25
N ALA A 144 0.24 11.49 7.61
CA ALA A 144 0.36 11.80 6.19
C ALA A 144 -0.53 10.91 5.31
N PHE A 145 -0.56 9.59 5.58
CA PHE A 145 -1.42 8.66 4.84
C PHE A 145 -2.90 9.01 4.96
N ARG A 146 -3.40 9.36 6.16
CA ARG A 146 -4.79 9.79 6.36
C ARG A 146 -5.10 11.05 5.55
N THR A 147 -4.20 12.02 5.53
CA THR A 147 -4.37 13.25 4.74
C THR A 147 -4.48 12.98 3.23
N TYR A 148 -3.61 12.11 2.69
CA TYR A 148 -3.70 11.72 1.28
C TYR A 148 -4.94 10.88 0.98
N LYS A 149 -5.35 9.99 1.89
CA LYS A 149 -6.58 9.21 1.75
C LYS A 149 -7.80 10.14 1.65
N LEU A 150 -7.82 11.20 2.45
CA LEU A 150 -8.85 12.24 2.37
C LEU A 150 -8.82 12.98 1.02
N ALA A 151 -7.64 13.41 0.57
CA ALA A 151 -7.46 14.01 -0.76
C ALA A 151 -7.98 13.11 -1.89
N ILE A 152 -7.66 11.81 -1.84
CA ILE A 152 -8.11 10.80 -2.80
C ILE A 152 -9.64 10.64 -2.75
N SER A 153 -10.26 10.74 -1.58
CA SER A 153 -11.73 10.64 -1.46
C SER A 153 -12.43 11.81 -2.16
N TYR A 154 -11.92 13.03 -2.04
CA TYR A 154 -12.45 14.19 -2.76
C TYR A 154 -12.27 14.05 -4.27
N LEU A 155 -11.08 13.65 -4.72
CA LEU A 155 -10.79 13.47 -6.14
C LEU A 155 -11.57 12.31 -6.76
N LYS A 156 -11.83 11.23 -6.02
CA LYS A 156 -12.76 10.19 -6.48
C LYS A 156 -14.19 10.68 -6.56
N GLY A 157 -14.60 11.63 -5.72
CA GLY A 157 -15.89 12.28 -5.84
C GLY A 157 -15.98 13.31 -6.98
N SER A 158 -14.85 13.63 -7.63
CA SER A 158 -14.78 14.60 -8.73
C SER A 158 -14.87 13.92 -10.08
N VAL A 159 -15.77 14.41 -10.94
CA VAL A 159 -15.89 13.96 -12.34
C VAL A 159 -14.61 14.30 -13.11
N SER A 160 -13.98 15.43 -12.79
CA SER A 160 -12.78 15.92 -13.49
C SER A 160 -11.51 15.10 -13.29
N ALA A 161 -11.44 14.26 -12.25
CA ALA A 161 -10.21 13.51 -11.91
C ALA A 161 -10.25 12.03 -12.34
N GLN A 162 -11.38 11.55 -12.86
CA GLN A 162 -11.56 10.16 -13.27
C GLN A 162 -11.43 10.01 -14.79
N LYS A 163 -11.08 8.81 -15.27
CA LYS A 163 -11.18 8.50 -16.70
C LYS A 163 -12.64 8.67 -17.15
N PRO A 164 -12.88 9.11 -18.40
CA PRO A 164 -14.24 9.19 -18.91
C PRO A 164 -14.85 7.78 -18.81
N ILE A 165 -16.02 7.69 -18.19
CA ILE A 165 -16.84 6.48 -18.26
C ILE A 165 -17.19 6.35 -19.74
N GLN A 166 -16.75 5.27 -20.39
CA GLN A 166 -17.23 4.96 -21.73
C GLN A 166 -18.75 4.78 -21.62
N PRO A 167 -19.56 5.55 -22.37
CA PRO A 167 -21.00 5.38 -22.32
C PRO A 167 -21.32 3.95 -22.78
N LEU A 168 -21.87 3.14 -21.87
CA LEU A 168 -22.66 2.00 -22.30
C LEU A 168 -23.98 2.58 -22.79
N CYS A 169 -24.26 2.34 -24.07
CA CYS A 169 -25.46 2.69 -24.81
C CYS A 169 -25.41 4.06 -25.49
N ASP A 170 -25.50 3.98 -26.82
CA ASP A 170 -25.85 5.07 -27.70
C ASP A 170 -27.26 5.60 -27.38
N GLU A 171 -27.39 6.90 -27.62
CA GLU A 171 -28.61 7.70 -27.69
C GLU A 171 -29.08 8.33 -26.36
N ASP A 172 -29.13 9.66 -26.40
CA ASP A 172 -29.77 10.56 -25.45
C ASP A 172 -29.09 10.81 -24.09
N ALA A 173 -28.03 11.63 -24.09
CA ALA A 173 -27.75 12.48 -22.93
C ALA A 173 -27.02 13.78 -23.34
N SER A 174 -27.78 14.85 -23.49
CA SER A 174 -27.35 16.25 -23.39
C SER A 174 -26.92 16.63 -21.95
N LEU A 175 -26.30 15.69 -21.22
CA LEU A 175 -25.62 15.93 -19.97
C LEU A 175 -24.22 16.44 -20.29
N VAL A 176 -23.89 17.62 -19.75
CA VAL A 176 -22.58 18.26 -19.88
C VAL A 176 -21.49 17.22 -19.77
N SER A 177 -20.85 16.91 -20.89
CA SER A 177 -19.65 16.08 -20.97
C SER A 177 -18.54 16.86 -20.24
N ILE A 178 -18.49 16.75 -18.92
CA ILE A 178 -17.38 17.29 -18.12
C ILE A 178 -16.18 16.42 -18.45
N GLN A 179 -15.35 16.92 -19.38
CA GLN A 179 -14.13 16.24 -19.78
C GLN A 179 -13.16 16.19 -18.59
N PRO A 180 -12.42 15.09 -18.41
CA PRO A 180 -11.43 14.97 -17.35
C PRO A 180 -10.36 16.06 -17.51
N SER A 181 -10.10 16.79 -16.43
CA SER A 181 -9.04 17.80 -16.42
C SER A 181 -7.70 17.08 -16.24
N PRO A 182 -6.70 17.34 -17.10
CA PRO A 182 -5.38 16.72 -16.98
C PRO A 182 -4.73 17.05 -15.62
N GLU A 183 -4.98 18.26 -15.09
CA GLU A 183 -4.46 18.70 -13.80
C GLU A 183 -5.06 17.90 -12.63
N ALA A 184 -6.37 17.61 -12.70
CA ALA A 184 -7.07 16.85 -11.68
C ALA A 184 -6.65 15.37 -11.68
N CYS A 185 -6.48 14.78 -12.86
CA CYS A 185 -5.93 13.44 -13.04
C CYS A 185 -4.50 13.35 -12.49
N GLN A 186 -3.64 14.31 -12.83
CA GLN A 186 -2.27 14.36 -12.33
C GLN A 186 -2.24 14.53 -10.80
N LEU A 187 -3.11 15.36 -10.24
CA LEU A 187 -3.23 15.53 -8.79
C LEU A 187 -3.62 14.21 -8.11
N LEU A 188 -4.53 13.44 -8.69
CA LEU A 188 -4.91 12.12 -8.20
C LEU A 188 -3.73 11.14 -8.25
N VAL A 189 -3.00 11.07 -9.36
CA VAL A 189 -1.78 10.25 -9.49
C VAL A 189 -0.77 10.58 -8.39
N LEU A 190 -0.49 11.87 -8.17
CA LEU A 190 0.45 12.32 -7.13
C LEU A 190 -0.01 11.93 -5.73
N CYS A 191 -1.30 12.09 -5.41
CA CYS A 191 -1.86 11.71 -4.11
C CYS A 191 -1.82 10.19 -3.90
N LEU A 192 -2.17 9.39 -4.91
CA LEU A 192 -2.08 7.92 -4.86
C LEU A 192 -0.64 7.46 -4.64
N ALA A 193 0.30 8.03 -5.40
CA ALA A 193 1.71 7.70 -5.26
C ALA A 193 2.22 8.06 -3.86
N ASN A 194 1.91 9.24 -3.34
CA ASN A 194 2.38 9.65 -2.02
C ASN A 194 1.73 8.87 -0.87
N ALA A 195 0.46 8.46 -1.02
CA ALA A 195 -0.17 7.52 -0.11
C ALA A 195 0.57 6.17 -0.09
N ALA A 196 0.95 5.65 -1.26
CA ALA A 196 1.74 4.43 -1.38
C ALA A 196 3.12 4.57 -0.71
N LEU A 197 3.79 5.72 -0.87
CA LEU A 197 5.05 6.00 -0.16
C LEU A 197 4.88 5.93 1.37
N CYS A 198 3.79 6.49 1.91
CA CYS A 198 3.54 6.44 3.35
C CYS A 198 3.33 4.99 3.82
N LEU A 199 2.55 4.19 3.11
CA LEU A 199 2.34 2.78 3.43
C LEU A 199 3.63 1.98 3.40
N LEU A 200 4.46 2.19 2.37
CA LEU A 200 5.75 1.53 2.24
C LEU A 200 6.68 1.86 3.41
N ARG A 201 6.73 3.13 3.85
CA ARG A 201 7.52 3.56 5.01
C ARG A 201 6.98 3.04 6.34
N LEU A 202 5.66 2.84 6.45
CA LEU A 202 5.06 2.18 7.61
C LEU A 202 5.35 0.68 7.65
N ALA A 203 5.46 0.03 6.49
CA ALA A 203 5.83 -1.37 6.36
C ALA A 203 7.34 -1.62 6.59
N THR A 204 8.20 -0.66 6.21
CA THR A 204 9.66 -0.77 6.29
C THR A 204 10.26 0.22 7.30
N PRO A 205 10.41 -0.14 8.59
CA PRO A 205 11.08 0.74 9.55
C PRO A 205 12.54 0.94 9.15
N ALA A 206 13.09 2.14 9.40
CA ALA A 206 14.38 2.63 8.89
C ALA A 206 15.60 1.71 9.15
N ASN A 207 15.51 0.77 10.10
CA ASN A 207 16.54 -0.26 10.36
C ASN A 207 16.50 -1.45 9.39
N GLN A 208 15.60 -1.48 8.41
CA GLN A 208 15.47 -2.56 7.41
C GLN A 208 15.84 -2.13 5.99
N MET A 209 16.32 -0.89 5.79
CA MET A 209 16.91 -0.47 4.51
C MET A 209 18.27 -1.14 4.22
N SER A 210 18.82 -1.89 5.18
CA SER A 210 19.93 -2.82 4.96
C SER A 210 19.42 -4.14 4.39
N LEU A 211 20.12 -4.58 3.34
CA LEU A 211 19.86 -5.73 2.48
C LEU A 211 19.25 -6.95 3.19
N PRO A 212 18.42 -7.75 2.48
CA PRO A 212 18.03 -9.06 2.96
C PRO A 212 19.27 -9.97 3.03
N ASP A 213 19.84 -10.11 4.23
CA ASP A 213 20.79 -11.15 4.55
C ASP A 213 20.13 -12.53 4.44
N LYS A 214 20.96 -13.53 4.12
CA LYS A 214 20.60 -14.93 3.79
C LYS A 214 19.70 -15.66 4.80
N GLN A 215 19.41 -15.08 5.96
CA GLN A 215 18.55 -15.66 7.00
C GLN A 215 17.08 -15.23 6.93
N LYS A 216 16.72 -14.15 6.20
CA LYS A 216 15.34 -13.62 6.22
C LYS A 216 14.36 -14.24 5.23
N THR A 217 14.82 -15.06 4.29
CA THR A 217 13.93 -15.67 3.28
C THR A 217 13.01 -16.75 3.86
N SER A 218 13.36 -17.34 5.01
CA SER A 218 12.46 -18.24 5.77
C SER A 218 11.39 -17.49 6.56
N ASP A 219 11.67 -16.25 6.96
CA ASP A 219 10.85 -15.51 7.92
C ASP A 219 9.81 -14.58 7.25
N LEU A 220 9.92 -14.34 5.94
CA LEU A 220 8.95 -13.56 5.17
C LEU A 220 7.60 -14.28 4.96
N LYS A 221 7.58 -15.62 5.05
CA LYS A 221 6.32 -16.39 5.17
C LYS A 221 5.63 -16.19 6.52
N GLN A 222 6.30 -15.53 7.48
CA GLN A 222 5.80 -15.15 8.81
C GLN A 222 5.82 -13.63 9.02
N ALA A 223 5.81 -12.82 7.94
CA ALA A 223 5.58 -11.39 8.11
C ALA A 223 4.25 -11.19 8.84
N PRO A 224 4.18 -10.33 9.88
CA PRO A 224 2.92 -10.10 10.58
C PRO A 224 1.87 -9.65 9.56
N ASP A 225 0.68 -10.25 9.61
CA ASP A 225 -0.40 -10.00 8.63
C ASP A 225 -0.67 -8.51 8.42
N SER A 226 -0.43 -7.68 9.45
CA SER A 226 -0.49 -6.23 9.38
C SER A 226 0.44 -5.61 8.33
N VAL A 227 1.71 -6.02 8.28
CA VAL A 227 2.71 -5.51 7.31
C VAL A 227 2.38 -5.98 5.90
N ARG A 228 2.00 -7.26 5.75
CA ARG A 228 1.53 -7.79 4.46
C ARG A 228 0.34 -7.00 3.94
N ASN A 229 -0.65 -6.69 4.78
CA ASN A 229 -1.82 -5.90 4.41
C ASN A 229 -1.48 -4.45 4.02
N LEU A 230 -0.48 -3.84 4.67
CA LEU A 230 0.02 -2.51 4.29
C LEU A 230 0.69 -2.55 2.90
N LEU A 231 1.51 -3.56 2.62
CA LEU A 231 2.17 -3.74 1.31
C LEU A 231 1.16 -4.03 0.19
N LEU A 232 0.17 -4.89 0.42
CA LEU A 232 -0.92 -5.14 -0.53
C LEU A 232 -1.72 -3.86 -0.82
N SER A 233 -1.99 -3.05 0.22
CA SER A 233 -2.62 -1.75 0.05
C SER A 233 -1.74 -0.80 -0.78
N CYS A 234 -0.42 -0.80 -0.54
CA CYS A 234 0.55 -0.02 -1.32
C CYS A 234 0.50 -0.40 -2.82
N ILE A 235 0.53 -1.70 -3.13
CA ILE A 235 0.40 -2.23 -4.50
C ILE A 235 -0.89 -1.72 -5.16
N LYS A 236 -2.02 -1.78 -4.45
CA LYS A 236 -3.31 -1.30 -4.95
C LYS A 236 -3.29 0.20 -5.29
N TYR A 237 -2.63 1.02 -4.48
CA TYR A 237 -2.49 2.46 -4.76
C TYR A 237 -1.56 2.72 -5.94
N CYS A 238 -0.42 2.02 -6.03
CA CYS A 238 0.51 2.14 -7.15
C CYS A 238 -0.11 1.70 -8.48
N ARG A 239 -0.82 0.56 -8.52
CA ARG A 239 -1.50 0.07 -9.74
C ARG A 239 -2.51 1.10 -10.28
N LYS A 240 -3.31 1.69 -9.39
CA LYS A 240 -4.23 2.77 -9.76
C LYS A 240 -3.48 4.01 -10.29
N ALA A 241 -2.34 4.35 -9.72
CA ALA A 241 -1.54 5.47 -10.20
C ALA A 241 -0.96 5.19 -11.60
N THR A 242 -0.47 3.97 -11.87
CA THR A 242 0.06 3.58 -13.18
C THR A 242 -1.03 3.39 -14.24
N GLU A 243 -2.24 3.00 -13.84
CA GLU A 243 -3.40 2.95 -14.74
C GLU A 243 -3.80 4.36 -15.22
N LEU A 244 -3.70 5.36 -14.35
CA LEU A 244 -4.01 6.75 -14.67
C LEU A 244 -2.87 7.42 -15.45
N ASP A 245 -1.63 7.23 -15.04
CA ASP A 245 -0.44 7.75 -15.71
C ASP A 245 0.66 6.67 -15.78
N PRO A 246 0.75 5.95 -16.90
CA PRO A 246 1.79 4.94 -17.12
C PRO A 246 3.21 5.52 -17.15
N SER A 247 3.37 6.81 -17.46
CA SER A 247 4.69 7.45 -17.57
C SER A 247 5.31 7.80 -16.22
N TYR A 248 4.53 7.75 -15.14
CA TYR A 248 4.96 8.16 -13.82
C TYR A 248 5.89 7.13 -13.14
N ALA A 249 7.19 7.23 -13.41
CA ALA A 249 8.24 6.30 -12.97
C ALA A 249 8.24 6.03 -11.44
N LYS A 250 7.96 7.04 -10.61
CA LYS A 250 7.95 6.87 -9.13
C LYS A 250 6.90 5.86 -8.64
N SER A 251 5.78 5.70 -9.34
CA SER A 251 4.77 4.69 -8.98
C SER A 251 5.25 3.28 -9.32
N TRP A 252 5.88 3.09 -10.49
CA TRP A 252 6.50 1.81 -10.86
C TRP A 252 7.61 1.41 -9.89
N PHE A 253 8.45 2.36 -9.48
CA PHE A 253 9.50 2.12 -8.49
C PHE A 253 8.93 1.64 -7.15
N ARG A 254 7.92 2.34 -6.63
CA ARG A 254 7.27 1.99 -5.35
C ARG A 254 6.53 0.66 -5.44
N LEU A 255 5.96 0.34 -6.61
CA LEU A 255 5.32 -0.95 -6.89
C LEU A 255 6.35 -2.09 -6.84
N ALA A 256 7.48 -1.93 -7.54
CA ALA A 256 8.57 -2.89 -7.53
C ALA A 256 9.11 -3.13 -6.12
N GLN A 257 9.32 -2.07 -5.35
CA GLN A 257 9.76 -2.18 -3.97
C GLN A 257 8.74 -2.94 -3.10
N ALA A 258 7.44 -2.66 -3.24
CA ALA A 258 6.42 -3.38 -2.47
C ALA A 258 6.37 -4.88 -2.80
N HIS A 259 6.54 -5.28 -4.06
CA HIS A 259 6.64 -6.70 -4.45
C HIS A 259 7.92 -7.34 -3.90
N ALA A 260 9.05 -6.63 -3.91
CA ALA A 260 10.30 -7.13 -3.34
C ALA A 260 10.19 -7.37 -1.82
N GLU A 261 9.50 -6.49 -1.08
CA GLU A 261 9.23 -6.66 0.35
C GLU A 261 8.24 -7.80 0.64
N LEU A 262 7.39 -8.18 -0.32
CA LEU A 262 6.53 -9.37 -0.21
C LEU A 262 7.28 -10.68 -0.53
N GLY A 263 8.48 -10.61 -1.11
CA GLY A 263 9.24 -11.75 -1.59
C GLY A 263 8.96 -12.15 -3.04
N ASP A 264 8.09 -11.41 -3.73
CA ASP A 264 7.69 -11.66 -5.11
C ASP A 264 8.71 -11.04 -6.08
N PHE A 265 9.93 -11.61 -6.11
CA PHE A 265 11.06 -11.00 -6.81
C PHE A 265 10.88 -10.96 -8.33
N ALA A 266 10.25 -11.97 -8.95
CA ALA A 266 9.95 -11.99 -10.38
C ALA A 266 9.13 -10.77 -10.81
N GLU A 267 8.04 -10.48 -10.08
CA GLU A 267 7.18 -9.33 -10.33
C GLU A 267 7.93 -8.01 -10.05
N ALA A 268 8.71 -7.95 -8.97
CA ALA A 268 9.52 -6.79 -8.64
C ALA A 268 10.50 -6.40 -9.76
N VAL A 269 11.16 -7.39 -10.37
CA VAL A 269 12.07 -7.17 -11.52
C VAL A 269 11.29 -6.62 -12.71
N GLN A 270 10.14 -7.21 -13.06
CA GLN A 270 9.32 -6.74 -14.17
C GLN A 270 8.89 -5.27 -13.98
N MET A 271 8.41 -4.91 -12.79
CA MET A 271 7.97 -3.55 -12.48
C MET A 271 9.13 -2.56 -12.44
N GLY A 272 10.30 -2.98 -11.95
CA GLY A 272 11.52 -2.16 -11.96
C GLY A 272 12.08 -1.92 -13.37
N GLU A 273 11.93 -2.89 -14.27
CA GLU A 273 12.27 -2.71 -15.69
C GLU A 273 11.33 -1.71 -16.39
N GLN A 274 10.02 -1.74 -16.09
CA GLN A 274 9.09 -0.71 -16.56
C GLN A 274 9.50 0.67 -16.02
N CYS A 275 9.84 0.77 -14.73
CA CYS A 275 10.34 2.01 -14.14
C CYS A 275 11.57 2.54 -14.90
N LEU A 276 12.53 1.66 -15.22
CA LEU A 276 13.75 2.03 -15.94
C LEU A 276 13.45 2.49 -17.38
N LYS A 277 12.49 1.86 -18.06
CA LYS A 277 12.03 2.25 -19.40
C LYS A 277 11.52 3.69 -19.40
N TYR A 278 10.65 4.05 -18.46
CA TYR A 278 10.09 5.40 -18.36
C TYR A 278 11.07 6.43 -17.79
N ALA A 279 11.98 6.04 -16.88
CA ALA A 279 13.01 6.94 -16.36
C ALA A 279 14.02 7.37 -17.44
N ARG A 280 14.36 6.48 -18.37
CA ARG A 280 15.27 6.79 -19.50
C ARG A 280 14.64 7.74 -20.52
N THR A 281 13.32 7.82 -20.59
CA THR A 281 12.64 8.77 -21.49
C THR A 281 12.62 10.20 -20.94
N THR A 282 12.92 10.39 -19.65
CA THR A 282 12.93 11.70 -18.99
C THR A 282 14.37 12.17 -18.77
N ASP A 283 15.03 12.70 -19.80
CA ASP A 283 16.43 13.15 -19.78
C ASP A 283 16.67 14.30 -18.77
N THR A 284 16.99 13.98 -17.52
CA THR A 284 17.40 14.98 -16.51
C THR A 284 18.60 14.49 -15.70
N SER A 285 19.55 15.37 -15.35
CA SER A 285 20.79 15.00 -14.65
C SER A 285 20.55 14.20 -13.34
N GLU A 286 19.51 14.54 -12.57
CA GLU A 286 19.10 13.83 -11.34
C GLU A 286 18.61 12.38 -11.59
N THR A 287 18.19 12.05 -12.82
CA THR A 287 17.80 10.68 -13.17
C THR A 287 18.99 9.75 -13.28
N THR A 288 20.21 10.24 -13.53
CA THR A 288 21.37 9.37 -13.72
C THR A 288 21.75 8.62 -12.45
N THR A 289 21.86 9.32 -11.32
CA THR A 289 22.14 8.71 -10.00
C THR A 289 21.03 7.75 -9.59
N SER A 290 19.76 8.15 -9.73
CA SER A 290 18.62 7.29 -9.38
C SER A 290 18.47 6.06 -10.29
N VAL A 291 18.87 6.16 -11.57
CA VAL A 291 18.94 5.02 -12.49
C VAL A 291 20.03 4.03 -12.07
N THR A 292 21.21 4.50 -11.63
CA THR A 292 22.27 3.60 -11.14
C THR A 292 21.88 2.86 -9.87
N GLU A 293 21.16 3.53 -8.96
CA GLU A 293 20.60 2.89 -7.76
C GLU A 293 19.55 1.84 -8.13
N LEU A 294 18.68 2.15 -9.08
CA LEU A 294 17.65 1.23 -9.57
C LEU A 294 18.24 0.00 -10.25
N THR A 295 19.27 0.15 -11.09
CA THR A 295 19.93 -0.99 -11.73
C THR A 295 20.64 -1.89 -10.72
N ALA A 296 21.22 -1.31 -9.66
CA ALA A 296 21.80 -2.05 -8.55
C ALA A 296 20.73 -2.78 -7.71
N LEU A 297 19.53 -2.21 -7.54
CA LEU A 297 18.40 -2.91 -6.91
C LEU A 297 17.87 -4.05 -7.79
N LEU A 298 17.73 -3.82 -9.09
CA LEU A 298 17.31 -4.84 -10.05
C LEU A 298 18.25 -6.04 -10.07
N SER A 299 19.57 -5.81 -10.05
CA SER A 299 20.54 -6.92 -9.98
C SER A 299 20.39 -7.71 -8.68
N LYS A 300 20.12 -7.04 -7.55
CA LYS A 300 19.82 -7.70 -6.28
C LYS A 300 18.54 -8.52 -6.34
N TRP A 301 17.45 -7.99 -6.89
CA TRP A 301 16.18 -8.72 -7.03
C TRP A 301 16.32 -9.92 -7.96
N ARG A 302 17.05 -9.81 -9.08
CA ARG A 302 17.36 -10.94 -9.96
C ARG A 302 18.18 -12.04 -9.26
N MET A 303 19.17 -11.65 -8.45
CA MET A 303 19.92 -12.62 -7.65
C MET A 303 19.05 -13.29 -6.58
N ALA A 304 18.12 -12.54 -5.98
CA ALA A 304 17.19 -13.09 -4.99
C ALA A 304 16.20 -14.07 -5.62
N ASP A 305 15.65 -13.73 -6.79
CA ASP A 305 14.78 -14.61 -7.60
C ASP A 305 15.50 -15.91 -7.99
N ALA A 306 16.73 -15.81 -8.52
CA ALA A 306 17.54 -16.98 -8.86
C ALA A 306 17.83 -17.87 -7.63
N ARG A 307 18.11 -17.27 -6.47
CA ARG A 307 18.32 -18.02 -5.22
C ARG A 307 17.04 -18.70 -4.73
N ALA A 308 15.89 -18.04 -4.83
CA ALA A 308 14.60 -18.62 -4.46
C ALA A 308 14.25 -19.80 -5.38
N ASN A 309 14.41 -19.64 -6.70
CA ASN A 309 14.22 -20.72 -7.66
C ASN A 309 15.19 -21.88 -7.43
N GLN A 310 16.44 -21.59 -7.07
CA GLN A 310 17.44 -22.62 -6.76
C GLN A 310 17.10 -23.37 -5.47
N SER A 311 16.62 -22.69 -4.42
CA SER A 311 16.24 -23.34 -3.16
C SER A 311 15.00 -24.22 -3.35
N GLU A 312 13.99 -23.76 -4.09
CA GLU A 312 12.81 -24.58 -4.43
C GLU A 312 13.21 -25.83 -5.21
N ARG A 313 14.02 -25.68 -6.27
CA ARG A 313 14.56 -26.83 -7.03
C ARG A 313 15.37 -27.78 -6.14
N ALA A 314 16.18 -27.27 -5.23
CA ALA A 314 16.94 -28.09 -4.29
C ALA A 314 16.03 -28.85 -3.31
N THR A 315 14.95 -28.23 -2.83
CA THR A 315 13.97 -28.93 -1.97
C THR A 315 13.23 -30.04 -2.71
N VAL A 316 12.81 -29.79 -3.94
CA VAL A 316 12.18 -30.79 -4.81
C VAL A 316 13.17 -31.91 -5.10
N ARG A 317 14.41 -31.59 -5.51
CA ARG A 317 15.48 -32.57 -5.75
C ARG A 317 15.73 -33.43 -4.50
N LYS A 318 15.83 -32.81 -3.32
CA LYS A 318 16.01 -33.54 -2.05
C LYS A 318 14.84 -34.48 -1.75
N ALA A 319 13.59 -34.01 -1.92
CA ALA A 319 12.40 -34.82 -1.71
C ALA A 319 12.33 -36.01 -2.69
N ILE A 320 12.72 -35.79 -3.94
CA ILE A 320 12.84 -36.84 -4.96
C ILE A 320 13.88 -37.87 -4.54
N ILE A 321 15.12 -37.45 -4.23
CA ILE A 321 16.19 -38.37 -3.81
C ILE A 321 15.77 -39.18 -2.58
N GLN A 322 15.18 -38.56 -1.56
CA GLN A 322 14.71 -39.26 -0.36
C GLN A 322 13.63 -40.32 -0.67
N ARG A 323 12.78 -40.09 -1.67
CA ARG A 323 11.78 -41.07 -2.11
C ARG A 323 12.43 -42.31 -2.74
N TYR A 324 13.52 -42.13 -3.47
CA TYR A 324 14.22 -43.23 -4.16
C TYR A 324 15.31 -43.90 -3.32
N GLN A 325 15.79 -43.27 -2.25
CA GLN A 325 16.73 -43.88 -1.30
C GLN A 325 16.15 -45.11 -0.56
N GLY A 326 14.82 -45.27 -0.50
CA GLY A 326 14.17 -46.50 0.00
C GLY A 326 14.06 -47.63 -1.03
N ALA A 327 14.45 -47.38 -2.29
CA ALA A 327 14.54 -48.38 -3.35
C ALA A 327 16.00 -48.84 -3.48
N GLU A 328 16.52 -49.48 -2.43
CA GLU A 328 17.88 -50.05 -2.40
C GLU A 328 18.02 -51.21 -3.40
N ASN A 329 18.20 -50.91 -4.69
CA ASN A 329 18.88 -51.78 -5.65
C ASN A 329 19.21 -51.06 -6.98
N TRP A 330 19.87 -49.91 -6.93
CA TRP A 330 20.40 -49.26 -8.15
C TRP A 330 21.90 -49.06 -8.02
N THR A 331 22.65 -49.64 -8.96
CA THR A 331 24.10 -49.60 -9.06
C THR A 331 24.58 -48.22 -9.53
N ASP A 332 25.74 -47.80 -9.02
CA ASP A 332 26.34 -46.45 -9.03
C ASP A 332 26.62 -45.79 -10.41
N ASP A 333 26.14 -46.36 -11.52
CA ASP A 333 26.42 -45.89 -12.89
C ASP A 333 25.31 -44.99 -13.50
N GLU A 334 24.26 -44.63 -12.74
CA GLU A 334 23.07 -43.93 -13.24
C GLU A 334 22.87 -42.49 -12.69
N GLU A 335 23.94 -41.81 -12.28
CA GLU A 335 23.85 -40.40 -11.87
C GLU A 335 23.45 -39.46 -13.03
N ASP A 336 23.67 -39.91 -14.28
CA ASP A 336 23.34 -39.17 -15.53
C ASP A 336 21.90 -39.42 -16.05
N GLU A 337 21.15 -40.35 -15.49
CA GLU A 337 19.78 -40.69 -15.95
C GLU A 337 18.70 -39.76 -15.34
N LEU A 338 19.03 -38.99 -14.30
CA LEU A 338 18.09 -38.06 -13.66
C LEU A 338 17.63 -36.91 -14.57
N GLU A 339 18.39 -36.57 -15.61
CA GLU A 339 18.01 -35.56 -16.62
C GLU A 339 17.14 -36.11 -17.76
N LYS A 340 16.94 -37.44 -17.87
CA LYS A 340 16.27 -38.09 -19.00
C LYS A 340 14.83 -38.54 -18.77
N PHE A 341 14.21 -38.20 -17.65
CA PHE A 341 12.82 -38.62 -17.43
C PHE A 341 11.85 -37.84 -18.33
N PRO A 342 11.09 -38.51 -19.23
CA PRO A 342 10.07 -37.83 -20.01
C PRO A 342 8.97 -37.28 -19.09
N ILE A 343 8.46 -36.10 -19.43
CA ILE A 343 7.44 -35.34 -18.69
C ILE A 343 6.17 -36.16 -18.39
N SER A 344 5.98 -37.33 -19.02
CA SER A 344 4.83 -38.22 -18.87
C SER A 344 4.78 -39.02 -17.56
N VAL A 345 5.82 -39.03 -16.71
CA VAL A 345 5.79 -39.70 -15.39
C VAL A 345 5.39 -38.72 -14.28
N TRP A 346 4.30 -37.98 -14.50
CA TRP A 346 3.62 -37.30 -13.41
C TRP A 346 2.72 -38.31 -12.68
N SER A 347 3.26 -38.93 -11.63
CA SER A 347 2.47 -39.71 -10.69
C SER A 347 1.51 -38.77 -9.95
N ASN A 348 0.20 -39.04 -10.02
CA ASN A 348 -0.90 -38.33 -9.37
C ASN A 348 -0.80 -38.21 -7.82
N SER A 349 0.31 -38.63 -7.20
CA SER A 349 0.51 -38.55 -5.76
C SER A 349 0.60 -37.11 -5.21
N LEU A 350 0.84 -36.10 -6.05
CA LEU A 350 0.73 -34.68 -5.67
C LEU A 350 -0.73 -34.18 -5.62
N ALA A 351 -1.66 -34.91 -6.25
CA ALA A 351 -3.09 -34.63 -6.23
C ALA A 351 -3.85 -35.44 -5.16
N ALA A 352 -3.15 -36.14 -4.25
CA ALA A 352 -3.76 -37.03 -3.25
C ALA A 352 -4.72 -36.32 -2.26
N ASN A 353 -4.70 -34.99 -2.19
CA ASN A 353 -5.65 -34.17 -1.41
C ASN A 353 -6.61 -33.34 -2.29
N MET A 354 -6.61 -33.54 -3.60
CA MET A 354 -7.60 -32.98 -4.52
C MET A 354 -8.71 -34.02 -4.72
N MET A 355 -9.97 -33.60 -4.75
CA MET A 355 -11.07 -34.50 -5.07
C MET A 355 -10.84 -35.09 -6.46
N SER A 356 -11.19 -36.37 -6.65
CA SER A 356 -11.10 -36.95 -8.00
C SER A 356 -12.04 -36.19 -8.94
N LEU A 357 -11.74 -36.11 -10.24
CA LEU A 357 -12.62 -35.45 -11.22
C LEU A 357 -14.08 -35.97 -11.13
N HIS A 358 -14.25 -37.25 -10.79
CA HIS A 358 -15.56 -37.87 -10.60
C HIS A 358 -16.28 -37.36 -9.34
N GLU A 359 -15.53 -37.13 -8.27
CA GLU A 359 -16.00 -36.62 -6.97
C GLU A 359 -16.32 -35.12 -7.05
N GLU A 360 -15.58 -34.35 -7.86
CA GLU A 360 -15.93 -32.97 -8.22
C GLU A 360 -17.23 -32.91 -9.05
N LEU A 361 -17.42 -33.79 -10.03
CA LEU A 361 -18.64 -33.84 -10.86
C LEU A 361 -19.89 -34.19 -10.05
N GLU A 362 -19.76 -35.05 -9.04
CA GLU A 362 -20.85 -35.44 -8.15
C GLU A 362 -21.16 -34.34 -7.11
N ALA A 363 -20.14 -33.62 -6.63
CA ALA A 363 -20.28 -32.51 -5.68
C ALA A 363 -20.86 -31.22 -6.32
N PHE A 364 -20.56 -30.94 -7.60
CA PHE A 364 -20.97 -29.70 -8.27
C PHE A 364 -22.20 -29.82 -9.15
N GLY A 365 -22.73 -31.02 -9.41
CA GLY A 365 -24.04 -31.23 -10.04
C GLY A 365 -24.19 -30.72 -11.49
N GLU A 366 -23.11 -30.26 -12.12
CA GLU A 366 -23.13 -29.79 -13.51
C GLU A 366 -22.87 -30.95 -14.48
N LYS A 367 -23.93 -31.41 -15.15
CA LYS A 367 -23.78 -32.26 -16.34
C LYS A 367 -23.39 -31.39 -17.53
N MET A 368 -22.25 -31.71 -18.15
CA MET A 368 -21.83 -31.11 -19.42
C MET A 368 -22.93 -31.28 -20.48
N PRO A 369 -23.36 -30.23 -21.20
CA PRO A 369 -24.42 -30.36 -22.18
C PRO A 369 -23.97 -31.24 -23.35
N GLU A 370 -24.67 -32.35 -23.57
CA GLU A 370 -24.43 -33.22 -24.72
C GLU A 370 -24.78 -32.46 -26.02
N PHE A 371 -23.78 -32.25 -26.87
CA PHE A 371 -24.00 -31.76 -28.22
C PHE A 371 -24.75 -32.83 -29.01
N ARG A 372 -26.01 -32.55 -29.36
CA ARG A 372 -26.81 -33.38 -30.27
C ARG A 372 -26.08 -33.48 -31.61
N SER A 373 -25.43 -34.60 -31.87
CA SER A 373 -24.92 -34.98 -33.17
C SER A 373 -26.09 -35.17 -34.13
N SER A 374 -26.41 -34.11 -34.87
CA SER A 374 -27.35 -34.16 -35.98
C SER A 374 -26.69 -34.92 -37.13
N ARG A 375 -27.21 -36.10 -37.43
CA ARG A 375 -26.86 -36.86 -38.65
C ARG A 375 -27.08 -35.99 -39.89
N SER A 376 -26.01 -35.68 -40.61
CA SER A 376 -26.01 -35.65 -42.09
C SER A 376 -24.58 -35.52 -42.62
N GLY A 377 -24.10 -36.58 -43.27
CA GLY A 377 -23.36 -36.50 -44.53
C GLY A 377 -21.86 -36.14 -44.54
N ARG A 378 -21.07 -37.13 -45.00
CA ARG A 378 -19.78 -37.04 -45.72
C ARG A 378 -18.48 -36.88 -44.92
N ALA A 379 -17.92 -38.06 -44.60
CA ALA A 379 -16.57 -38.58 -44.88
C ALA A 379 -15.39 -37.58 -45.05
N ILE A 380 -14.31 -37.77 -44.26
CA ILE A 380 -13.02 -38.34 -44.69
C ILE A 380 -11.95 -38.28 -43.57
N SER A 381 -11.14 -39.34 -43.55
CA SER A 381 -9.80 -39.59 -42.97
C SER A 381 -9.59 -39.57 -41.46
N THR A 382 -9.76 -40.76 -40.89
CA THR A 382 -8.99 -41.31 -39.77
C THR A 382 -7.49 -41.16 -40.00
N LEU A 383 -6.76 -40.65 -38.99
CA LEU A 383 -5.33 -40.85 -38.82
C LEU A 383 -5.16 -41.97 -37.80
N GLU A 384 -4.55 -43.07 -38.26
CA GLU A 384 -4.28 -44.29 -37.50
C GLU A 384 -3.26 -44.01 -36.39
N THR A 385 -3.62 -44.39 -35.17
CA THR A 385 -2.68 -44.60 -34.07
C THR A 385 -1.98 -45.93 -34.29
N VAL A 386 -0.65 -45.88 -34.32
CA VAL A 386 0.26 -47.03 -34.35
C VAL A 386 0.06 -47.84 -33.08
N GLU A 387 -0.41 -49.07 -33.22
CA GLU A 387 -0.36 -50.10 -32.18
C GLU A 387 0.93 -50.93 -32.41
N ASP A 388 1.84 -50.85 -31.45
CA ASP A 388 2.89 -51.86 -31.25
C ASP A 388 2.25 -53.04 -30.52
N GLU A 389 1.96 -54.13 -31.22
CA GLU A 389 1.75 -55.43 -30.61
C GLU A 389 2.91 -56.37 -30.96
N THR A 390 3.75 -56.59 -29.95
CA THR A 390 4.60 -57.78 -29.82
C THR A 390 3.76 -58.90 -29.20
N SER A 391 3.65 -60.06 -29.84
CA SER A 391 3.69 -61.38 -29.18
C SER A 391 3.63 -62.55 -30.17
N ASP A 392 4.71 -63.33 -30.14
CA ASP A 392 4.83 -64.79 -30.17
C ASP A 392 4.35 -65.68 -31.34
N GLU A 393 5.37 -66.33 -31.92
CA GLU A 393 5.50 -67.75 -32.25
C GLU A 393 4.33 -68.52 -32.87
N GLN A 394 4.55 -69.03 -34.10
CA GLN A 394 4.68 -70.48 -34.37
C GLN A 394 4.91 -70.74 -35.88
N GLN A 395 6.06 -71.34 -36.21
CA GLN A 395 6.23 -72.21 -37.40
C GLN A 395 5.45 -73.51 -37.16
N PRO A 396 4.90 -74.21 -38.18
CA PRO A 396 5.63 -74.87 -39.28
C PRO A 396 4.87 -74.78 -40.63
N GLU A 397 5.30 -75.26 -41.80
CA GLU A 397 6.38 -76.14 -42.28
C GLU A 397 6.68 -75.75 -43.74
#